data_AF-A0A932VS38-F1
#
_entry.id   AF-A0A932VS38-F1
#
_cell.length_a   1.000
_cell.length_b   1.000
_cell.length_c   1.000
_cell.angle_alpha   90.00
_cell.angle_beta   90.00
_cell.angle_gamma   90.00
#
_symmetry.space_group_name_H-M   'P 1'
#
loop_
_entity.id
_entity.type
_entity.pdbx_description
1 polymer ?
#
loop_
_entity_poly.entity_id
_entity_poly.type
_entity_poly.pdbx_seq_one_letter_code
_entity_poly.pdbx_strand_id
1 'polypeptide(L)'
;MGFHLCSFCATGFDMGRNKYSKISSGDVNLTFENAHKWVMPDMILHYVGDHHWLPPANFVDDVMNGELVECDRIQTLDIGTDKIYNGTRVGYLSGNILLDSVVPDGFLDMLEFLMKIAGASGMRVVTNRRVSKGL
;
A
#
# COMPACT_ATOMS: atom_id res chain seq x y z
N MET A 1 -12.73 3.43 -14.20
CA MET A 1 -11.50 3.38 -13.38
C MET A 1 -11.94 3.15 -11.96
N GLY A 2 -11.48 2.07 -11.31
CA GLY A 2 -11.83 1.79 -9.92
C GLY A 2 -11.00 2.64 -8.97
N PHE A 3 -11.61 3.12 -7.89
CA PHE A 3 -10.91 3.74 -6.78
C PHE A 3 -11.45 3.13 -5.48
N HIS A 4 -10.60 3.10 -4.46
CA HIS A 4 -10.94 2.64 -3.13
C HIS A 4 -11.02 3.82 -2.18
N LEU A 5 -12.05 3.86 -1.34
CA LEU A 5 -12.16 4.84 -0.26
C LEU A 5 -11.69 4.21 1.06
N CYS A 6 -11.15 5.05 1.94
CA CYS A 6 -10.85 4.64 3.30
C CYS A 6 -12.12 4.14 4.00
N SER A 7 -12.04 2.95 4.60
CA SER A 7 -13.15 2.29 5.30
C SER A 7 -13.54 3.03 6.59
N PHE A 8 -12.56 3.60 7.31
CA PHE A 8 -12.81 4.41 8.50
C PHE A 8 -13.46 5.75 8.17
N CYS A 9 -12.96 6.48 7.16
CA CYS A 9 -13.60 7.73 6.75
C CYS A 9 -14.99 7.53 6.13
N ALA A 10 -15.23 6.40 5.45
CA ALA A 10 -16.54 6.09 4.86
C ALA A 10 -17.64 5.88 5.91
N THR A 11 -17.26 5.46 7.13
CA THR A 11 -18.19 5.25 8.25
C THR A 11 -18.42 6.51 9.10
N GLY A 12 -17.87 7.66 8.69
CA GLY A 12 -18.03 8.92 9.41
C GLY A 12 -17.05 9.13 10.56
N PHE A 13 -16.06 8.25 10.75
CA PHE A 13 -14.90 8.48 11.63
C PHE A 13 -13.88 9.43 10.97
N ASP A 14 -14.36 10.55 10.44
CA ASP A 14 -13.47 11.59 9.91
C ASP A 14 -12.91 12.39 11.10
N MET A 15 -11.70 12.05 11.55
CA MET A 15 -11.07 12.65 12.73
C MET A 15 -10.54 14.08 12.49
N GLY A 16 -10.85 14.69 11.34
CA GLY A 16 -10.41 16.04 10.97
C GLY A 16 -9.49 16.02 9.75
N ARG A 17 -8.63 17.05 9.61
CA ARG A 17 -7.78 17.26 8.41
C ARG A 17 -6.81 16.09 8.21
N ASN A 18 -7.22 15.10 7.41
CA ASN A 18 -6.36 13.99 7.00
C ASN A 18 -5.09 14.53 6.32
N LYS A 19 -3.91 14.13 6.80
CA LYS A 19 -2.61 14.50 6.22
C LYS A 19 -2.41 13.78 4.88
N TYR A 20 -2.93 12.57 4.75
CA TYR A 20 -2.76 11.73 3.56
C TYR A 20 -4.07 11.52 2.80
N SER A 21 -3.97 11.04 1.55
CA SER A 21 -5.14 10.78 0.71
C SER A 21 -5.98 9.63 1.28
N LYS A 22 -7.28 9.88 1.48
CA LYS A 22 -8.28 8.86 1.83
C LYS A 22 -8.80 8.05 0.63
N ILE A 23 -8.24 8.30 -0.56
CA ILE A 23 -8.61 7.64 -1.80
C ILE A 23 -7.38 6.93 -2.33
N SER A 24 -7.52 5.63 -2.61
CA SER A 24 -6.55 4.81 -3.30
C SER A 24 -6.94 4.57 -4.74
N SER A 25 -5.96 4.68 -5.64
CA SER A 25 -6.15 4.43 -7.08
C SER A 25 -5.14 3.43 -7.65
N GLY A 26 -4.22 2.96 -6.81
CA GLY A 26 -3.22 1.99 -7.17
C GLY A 26 -2.79 1.16 -5.98
N ASP A 27 -2.17 0.03 -6.27
CA ASP A 27 -1.48 -0.80 -5.29
C ASP A 27 0.03 -0.63 -5.49
N VAL A 28 0.75 -0.52 -4.38
CA VAL A 28 2.21 -0.52 -4.32
C VAL A 28 2.68 -1.92 -3.96
N ASN A 29 3.66 -2.41 -4.71
CA ASN A 29 4.36 -3.64 -4.38
C ASN A 29 5.79 -3.31 -3.94
N LEU A 30 6.20 -3.94 -2.84
CA LEU A 30 7.57 -3.90 -2.33
C LEU A 30 8.12 -5.33 -2.31
N THR A 31 9.32 -5.52 -2.85
CA THR A 31 10.09 -6.76 -2.74
C THR A 31 11.40 -6.46 -2.03
N PHE A 32 11.70 -7.22 -0.98
CA PHE A 32 12.94 -7.12 -0.21
C PHE A 32 13.89 -8.29 -0.53
N GLU A 33 15.17 -8.16 -0.18
CA GLU A 33 16.22 -9.15 -0.47
C GLU A 33 15.93 -10.52 0.18
N ASN A 34 15.27 -10.52 1.33
CA ASN A 34 14.77 -11.73 2.00
C ASN A 34 13.61 -12.44 1.26
N ALA A 35 13.31 -12.02 0.03
CA ALA A 35 12.21 -12.47 -0.81
C ALA A 35 10.81 -12.20 -0.25
N HIS A 36 10.69 -11.44 0.84
CA HIS A 36 9.39 -10.96 1.30
C HIS A 36 8.81 -9.97 0.30
N LYS A 37 7.51 -10.12 0.06
CA LYS A 37 6.75 -9.34 -0.91
C LYS A 37 5.50 -8.79 -0.25
N TRP A 38 5.34 -7.48 -0.33
CA TRP A 38 4.26 -6.76 0.32
C TRP A 38 3.45 -5.99 -0.70
N VAL A 39 2.14 -6.21 -0.67
CA VAL A 39 1.19 -5.50 -1.55
C VAL A 39 0.28 -4.66 -0.67
N MET A 40 0.20 -3.37 -0.97
CA MET A 40 -0.58 -2.42 -0.20
C MET A 40 -1.20 -1.35 -1.08
N PRO A 41 -2.39 -0.84 -0.75
CA PRO A 41 -2.97 0.26 -1.48
C PRO A 41 -2.15 1.54 -1.25
N ASP A 42 -2.12 2.42 -2.25
CA ASP A 42 -1.33 3.66 -2.19
C ASP A 42 -1.82 4.68 -1.14
N MET A 43 -2.92 4.36 -0.46
CA MET A 43 -3.41 5.06 0.72
C MET A 43 -2.92 4.47 2.07
N ILE A 44 -1.95 3.55 2.10
CA ILE A 44 -1.45 2.97 3.37
C ILE A 44 -0.97 4.03 4.37
N LEU A 45 -0.40 5.13 3.89
CA LEU A 45 0.04 6.25 4.74
C LEU A 45 -1.11 6.88 5.53
N HIS A 46 -2.31 6.94 4.94
CA HIS A 46 -3.50 7.43 5.62
C HIS A 46 -3.90 6.51 6.78
N TYR A 47 -3.79 5.20 6.60
CA TYR A 47 -4.08 4.25 7.68
C TYR A 47 -3.07 4.38 8.83
N VAL A 48 -1.77 4.39 8.52
CA VAL A 48 -0.72 4.47 9.55
C VAL A 48 -0.71 5.85 10.22
N GLY A 49 -0.74 6.92 9.44
CA GLY A 49 -0.52 8.28 9.92
C GLY A 49 -1.77 9.00 10.43
N ASP A 50 -2.93 8.83 9.79
CA ASP A 50 -4.15 9.53 10.18
C ASP A 50 -5.06 8.66 11.08
N HIS A 51 -5.02 7.34 10.93
CA HIS A 51 -5.82 6.41 11.73
C HIS A 51 -5.02 5.63 12.78
N HIS A 52 -3.71 5.86 12.88
CA HIS A 52 -2.83 5.14 13.82
C HIS A 52 -2.96 3.62 13.71
N TRP A 53 -3.28 3.11 12.51
CA TRP A 53 -3.34 1.69 12.26
C TRP A 53 -1.93 1.11 12.34
N LEU A 54 -1.80 0.03 13.11
CA LEU A 54 -0.54 -0.68 13.29
C LEU A 54 -0.38 -1.78 12.22
N PRO A 55 0.68 -1.72 11.41
CA PRO A 55 0.99 -2.79 10.48
C PRO A 55 1.55 -4.06 11.15
N PRO A 56 1.52 -5.22 10.47
CA PRO A 56 2.16 -6.44 10.94
C PRO A 56 3.65 -6.24 11.26
N ALA A 57 4.15 -6.85 12.35
CA ALA A 57 5.51 -6.64 12.84
C ALA A 57 6.61 -6.99 11.81
N ASN A 58 6.39 -8.05 11.02
CA ASN A 58 7.31 -8.43 9.94
C ASN A 58 7.33 -7.42 8.80
N PHE A 59 6.19 -6.78 8.49
CA PHE A 59 6.18 -5.69 7.51
C PHE A 59 6.94 -4.46 8.05
N VAL A 60 6.77 -4.14 9.33
CA VAL A 60 7.52 -3.05 9.98
C VAL A 60 9.03 -3.32 9.93
N ASP A 61 9.45 -4.54 10.26
CA ASP A 61 10.85 -4.94 10.22
C ASP A 61 11.45 -4.82 8.81
N ASP A 62 10.74 -5.33 7.79
CA ASP A 62 11.18 -5.22 6.40
C ASP A 62 11.32 -3.76 5.93
N VAL A 63 10.35 -2.89 6.24
CA VAL A 63 10.41 -1.47 5.86
C VAL A 63 11.55 -0.72 6.55
N MET A 64 11.85 -1.06 7.80
CA MET A 64 12.86 -0.37 8.60
C MET A 64 14.28 -0.88 8.35
N ASN A 65 14.43 -2.20 8.16
CA ASN A 65 15.73 -2.88 8.18
C ASN A 65 16.03 -3.63 6.89
N GLY A 66 15.03 -3.90 6.04
CA GLY A 66 15.19 -4.67 4.81
C GLY A 66 15.83 -3.87 3.67
N GLU A 67 16.59 -4.57 2.83
CA GLU A 67 17.10 -4.02 1.57
C GLU A 67 16.05 -4.16 0.46
N LEU A 68 15.63 -3.04 -0.12
CA LEU A 68 14.62 -2.98 -1.17
C LEU A 68 15.20 -3.40 -2.52
N VAL A 69 14.64 -4.44 -3.13
CA VAL A 69 15.08 -4.97 -4.43
C VAL A 69 14.17 -4.47 -5.56
N GLU A 70 12.86 -4.52 -5.36
CA GLU A 70 11.88 -4.05 -6.36
C GLU A 70 10.80 -3.21 -5.69
N CYS A 71 10.37 -2.16 -6.40
CA CYS A 71 9.37 -1.23 -5.91
C CYS A 71 8.61 -0.61 -7.08
N ASP A 72 7.32 -0.92 -7.18
CA ASP A 72 6.45 -0.43 -8.25
C ASP A 72 5.05 -0.06 -7.73
N ARG A 73 4.33 0.68 -8.57
CA ARG A 73 2.94 1.05 -8.35
C ARG A 73 2.14 0.67 -9.58
N ILE A 74 1.12 -0.16 -9.38
CA ILE A 74 0.18 -0.59 -10.42
C ILE A 74 -1.16 0.10 -10.21
N GLN A 75 -1.85 0.46 -11.29
CA GLN A 75 -3.22 0.97 -11.19
C GLN A 75 -4.15 -0.14 -10.73
N THR A 76 -5.02 0.13 -9.75
CA THR A 76 -5.94 -0.87 -9.24
C THR A 76 -6.98 -1.22 -10.32
N LEU A 77 -6.93 -2.45 -10.82
CA LEU A 77 -7.83 -2.98 -11.84
C LEU A 77 -9.05 -3.63 -11.18
N ASP A 78 -10.02 -2.80 -10.79
CA ASP A 78 -11.38 -3.17 -10.40
C ASP A 78 -11.53 -4.12 -9.19
N ILE A 79 -12.57 -3.86 -8.39
CA ILE A 79 -12.83 -4.52 -7.11
C ILE A 79 -13.54 -5.85 -7.37
N GLY A 80 -12.82 -6.79 -7.96
CA GLY A 80 -13.29 -8.14 -8.24
C GLY A 80 -12.26 -9.15 -7.76
N THR A 81 -12.30 -9.45 -6.46
CA THR A 81 -11.89 -10.72 -5.84
C THR A 81 -10.52 -11.30 -6.24
N ASP A 82 -9.63 -11.41 -5.26
CA ASP A 82 -8.74 -12.57 -5.09
C ASP A 82 -7.69 -12.85 -6.18
N LYS A 83 -6.96 -11.83 -6.62
CA LYS A 83 -5.65 -12.06 -7.25
C LYS A 83 -4.51 -11.46 -6.45
N ILE A 84 -4.29 -12.04 -5.28
CA ILE A 84 -2.99 -11.99 -4.61
C ILE A 84 -2.18 -13.17 -5.14
N TYR A 85 -1.26 -12.94 -6.09
CA TYR A 85 -0.32 -13.97 -6.54
C TYR A 85 1.08 -13.61 -6.03
N ASN A 86 1.66 -14.46 -5.17
CA ASN A 86 3.03 -14.38 -4.63
C ASN A 86 3.39 -13.08 -3.85
N GLY A 87 2.46 -12.47 -3.12
CA GLY A 87 2.77 -11.38 -2.19
C GLY A 87 1.83 -11.40 -0.98
N THR A 88 2.29 -11.02 0.21
CA THR A 88 1.41 -10.89 1.38
C THR A 88 0.73 -9.53 1.31
N ARG A 89 -0.61 -9.52 1.26
CA ARG A 89 -1.35 -8.26 1.28
C ARG A 89 -1.27 -7.66 2.69
N VAL A 90 -0.74 -6.45 2.77
CA VAL A 90 -0.78 -5.66 4.00
C VAL A 90 -2.21 -5.17 4.15
N GLY A 91 -2.97 -5.85 5.00
CA GLY A 91 -4.39 -5.59 5.18
C GLY A 91 -4.68 -4.79 6.44
N TYR A 92 -5.39 -3.67 6.26
CA TYR A 92 -6.39 -3.19 7.23
C TYR A 92 -7.79 -3.76 6.92
N LEU A 93 -7.97 -4.40 5.75
CA LEU A 93 -9.21 -5.08 5.32
C LEU A 93 -9.23 -6.58 5.67
N SER A 94 -8.15 -7.14 6.21
CA SER A 94 -8.05 -8.57 6.55
C SER A 94 -8.53 -8.91 7.97
N GLY A 95 -8.98 -7.92 8.74
CA GLY A 95 -9.52 -8.12 10.09
C GLY A 95 -8.44 -8.22 11.18
N ASN A 96 -8.88 -7.85 12.40
CA ASN A 96 -8.12 -7.58 13.64
C ASN A 96 -7.13 -6.42 13.55
N ILE A 97 -7.67 -5.21 13.65
CA ILE A 97 -6.93 -3.99 13.96
C ILE A 97 -6.46 -4.13 15.41
N LEU A 98 -5.17 -4.38 15.61
CA LEU A 98 -4.54 -4.21 16.91
C LEU A 98 -4.34 -2.71 17.13
N LEU A 99 -5.25 -2.11 17.87
CA LEU A 99 -5.00 -0.82 18.52
C LEU A 99 -4.09 -1.12 19.73
N ASP A 100 -3.13 -0.24 20.03
CA ASP A 100 -2.24 -0.29 21.21
C ASP A 100 -0.84 -0.92 21.06
N SER A 101 -0.25 -1.01 19.85
CA SER A 101 1.23 -1.15 19.76
C SER A 101 1.87 0.07 19.10
N VAL A 102 3.07 0.40 19.58
CA VAL A 102 3.80 1.59 19.17
C VAL A 102 4.43 1.34 17.81
N VAL A 103 4.02 2.10 16.81
CA VAL A 103 4.73 2.19 15.53
C VAL A 103 6.15 2.73 15.81
N PRO A 104 7.23 2.07 15.37
CA PRO A 104 8.59 2.55 15.63
C PRO A 104 8.84 3.95 15.08
N ASP A 105 9.66 4.73 15.78
CA ASP A 105 10.10 6.04 15.32
C ASP A 105 10.77 5.91 13.93
N GLY A 106 10.42 6.82 13.02
CA GLY A 106 10.94 6.84 11.65
C GLY A 106 10.23 5.88 10.68
N PHE A 107 9.36 4.97 11.14
CA PHE A 107 8.63 4.07 10.25
C PHE A 107 7.77 4.80 9.22
N LEU A 108 7.01 5.82 9.67
CA LEU A 108 6.16 6.58 8.76
C LEU A 108 7.00 7.33 7.71
N ASP A 109 8.16 7.85 8.09
CA ASP A 109 9.06 8.56 7.16
C ASP A 109 9.68 7.59 6.13
N MET A 110 10.10 6.40 6.57
CA MET A 110 10.59 5.35 5.67
C MET A 110 9.49 4.87 4.73
N LEU A 111 8.29 4.66 5.23
CA LEU A 111 7.15 4.26 4.41
C LEU A 111 6.80 5.36 3.39
N GLU A 112 6.80 6.63 3.78
CA GLU A 112 6.63 7.76 2.86
C GLU A 112 7.70 7.78 1.76
N PHE A 113 8.95 7.49 2.10
CA PHE A 113 10.05 7.42 1.15
C PHE A 113 9.84 6.30 0.12
N LEU A 114 9.48 5.09 0.57
CA LEU A 114 9.18 3.96 -0.31
C LEU A 114 7.98 4.25 -1.22
N MET A 115 6.93 4.89 -0.69
CA MET A 115 5.76 5.31 -1.46
C MET A 115 6.11 6.32 -2.57
N LYS A 116 7.05 7.24 -2.30
CA LYS A 116 7.55 8.20 -3.31
C LYS A 116 8.33 7.48 -4.41
N ILE A 117 9.16 6.49 -4.06
CA ILE A 117 9.88 5.66 -5.04
C ILE A 117 8.88 4.91 -5.93
N ALA A 118 7.91 4.22 -5.33
CA ALA A 118 6.88 3.48 -6.06
C ALA A 118 6.08 4.37 -7.02
N GLY A 119 5.69 5.58 -6.57
CA GLY A 119 4.99 6.56 -7.39
C GLY A 119 5.81 7.05 -8.59
N ALA A 120 7.11 7.27 -8.41
CA ALA A 120 8.02 7.61 -9.50
C ALA A 120 8.19 6.46 -10.51
N SER A 121 8.23 5.22 -10.03
CA SER A 121 8.25 4.01 -10.87
C SER A 121 6.93 3.81 -11.64
N GLY A 122 5.78 4.10 -11.02
CA GLY A 122 4.47 4.00 -11.65
C GLY A 122 4.28 4.91 -12.88
N MET A 123 4.97 6.05 -12.94
CA MET A 123 4.99 6.89 -14.15
C MET A 123 5.78 6.26 -15.32
N ARG A 124 6.70 5.32 -15.05
CA ARG A 124 7.47 4.60 -16.08
C ARG A 124 6.73 3.40 -16.65
N VAL A 125 5.78 2.81 -15.91
CA VAL A 125 5.01 1.62 -16.33
C VAL A 125 3.60 2.01 -16.80
N VAL A 126 3.50 2.96 -17.74
CA VAL A 126 2.30 3.06 -18.58
C VAL A 126 2.50 2.08 -19.73
N THR A 127 2.30 0.79 -19.47
CA THR A 127 2.33 -0.18 -20.57
C THR A 127 1.14 0.11 -21.47
N ASN A 128 1.44 0.68 -22.64
CA ASN A 128 0.61 0.59 -23.83
C ASN A 128 0.30 -0.90 -24.10
N ARG A 129 -0.75 -1.45 -23.46
CA ARG A 129 -1.42 -2.65 -23.95
C ARG A 129 -2.23 -2.24 -25.18
N ARG A 130 -1.54 -1.99 -26.30
CA ARG A 130 -2.16 -2.27 -27.60
C ARG A 130 -2.23 -3.78 -27.71
N VAL A 131 -3.45 -4.29 -27.57
CA VAL A 131 -3.84 -5.65 -27.89
C VAL A 131 -3.34 -5.96 -29.29
N SER A 132 -2.29 -6.76 -29.39
CA SER A 132 -2.00 -7.51 -30.61
C SER A 132 -3.12 -8.54 -30.74
N LYS A 133 -4.17 -8.22 -31.50
CA LYS A 133 -5.03 -9.25 -32.08
C LYS A 133 -4.17 -10.02 -33.06
N GLY A 134 -3.75 -11.21 -32.65
CA GLY A 134 -3.25 -12.24 -33.55
C GLY A 134 -4.43 -13.06 -34.06
N LEU A 135 -4.34 -13.35 -35.36
CA LEU A 135 -5.21 -14.17 -36.23
C LEU A 135 -6.38 -13.41 -36.88
#